data_AF-A0A517TPV9-F1
#
_entry.id   AF-A0A517TPV9-F1
#
_cell.length_a   1.000
_cell.length_b   1.000
_cell.length_c   1.000
_cell.angle_alpha   90.00
_cell.angle_beta   90.00
_cell.angle_gamma   90.00
#
_symmetry.space_group_name_H-M   'P 1'
#
loop_
_entity.id
_entity.type
_entity.pdbx_description
1 polymer ?
#
loop_
_entity_poly.entity_id
_entity_poly.type
_entity_poly.pdbx_seq_one_letter_code
_entity_poly.pdbx_strand_id
1 'polypeptide(L)' 'MLPMDIEAEYNRRIDAMTPTERLQRAAGMLDWARRIVASQVIQELGDLDPERLKLEVARRMYSESEQVRGWIEARLDRV' A
#
# COMPACT_ATOMS: atom_id res chain seq x y z
N MET A 1 -9.20 26.99 27.22
CA MET A 1 -8.65 26.79 25.86
C MET A 1 -9.38 25.59 25.28
N LEU A 2 -10.26 25.79 24.30
CA LEU A 2 -10.95 24.66 23.66
C LEU A 2 -9.91 23.82 22.92
N PRO A 3 -10.04 22.48 22.90
CA PRO A 3 -9.16 21.66 22.08
C PRO A 3 -9.29 22.13 20.63
N MET A 4 -8.17 22.51 20.05
CA MET A 4 -8.09 22.81 18.62
C MET A 4 -8.69 21.62 17.88
N ASP A 5 -9.64 21.88 16.98
CA ASP A 5 -10.25 20.83 16.17
C ASP A 5 -9.14 20.14 15.36
N ILE A 6 -8.84 18.90 15.73
CA ILE A 6 -7.76 18.10 15.14
C ILE A 6 -7.99 17.94 13.65
N GLU A 7 -9.25 17.83 13.22
CA GLU A 7 -9.62 17.73 11.82
C GLU A 7 -9.31 19.02 11.07
N ALA A 8 -9.64 20.18 11.65
CA ALA A 8 -9.33 21.48 11.07
C ALA A 8 -7.81 21.70 10.92
N GLU A 9 -7.01 21.35 11.94
CA GLU A 9 -5.54 21.47 11.86
C GLU A 9 -4.94 20.47 10.86
N TYR A 10 -5.48 19.26 10.80
CA TYR A 10 -5.07 18.26 9.81
C TYR A 10 -5.31 18.79 8.38
N ASN A 11 -6.52 19.27 8.09
CA ASN A 11 -6.88 19.80 6.78
C ASN A 11 -6.00 21.00 6.41
N ARG A 12 -5.79 21.94 7.34
CA ARG A 12 -4.89 23.08 7.13
C ARG A 12 -3.48 22.66 6.71
N ARG A 13 -2.92 21.63 7.38
CA ARG A 13 -1.58 21.12 7.06
C ARG A 13 -1.55 20.41 5.72
N ILE A 14 -2.59 19.65 5.40
CA ILE A 14 -2.72 19.00 4.08
C ILE A 14 -2.77 20.07 2.99
N ASP A 15 -3.57 21.11 3.16
CA ASP A 15 -3.74 22.20 2.19
C ASP A 15 -2.45 22.99 1.97
N ALA A 16 -1.64 23.17 3.00
CA ALA A 16 -0.35 23.84 2.92
C ALA A 16 0.75 23.03 2.19
N MET A 17 0.56 21.73 1.94
CA MET A 17 1.58 20.90 1.29
C MET A 17 1.74 21.26 -0.19
N THR A 18 3.00 21.33 -0.63
CA THR A 18 3.38 21.37 -2.05
C THR A 18 3.00 20.05 -2.75
N PRO A 19 2.87 20.06 -4.09
CA PRO A 19 2.63 18.83 -4.85
C PRO A 19 3.66 17.72 -4.56
N THR A 20 4.92 18.08 -4.37
CA THR A 20 6.00 17.12 -4.06
C THR A 20 5.81 16.48 -2.70
N GLU A 21 5.49 17.26 -1.66
CA GLU A 21 5.24 16.73 -0.31
C GLU A 21 4.01 15.83 -0.27
N ARG A 22 2.96 16.20 -1.01
CA ARG A 22 1.77 15.36 -1.17
C ARG A 22 2.11 14.02 -1.80
N LEU A 23 2.91 14.02 -2.86
CA LEU A 23 3.36 12.79 -3.53
C LEU A 23 4.21 11.92 -2.61
N GLN A 24 5.18 12.51 -1.90
CA GLN A 24 6.04 11.79 -0.96
C GLN A 24 5.22 11.16 0.17
N ARG A 25 4.24 11.89 0.71
CA ARG A 25 3.32 11.37 1.72
C ARG A 25 2.48 10.20 1.19
N ALA A 26 1.90 10.35 -0.01
CA ALA A 26 1.11 9.29 -0.64
C ALA A 26 1.95 8.04 -0.91
N ALA A 27 3.19 8.21 -1.39
CA ALA A 27 4.13 7.11 -1.60
C ALA A 27 4.49 6.41 -0.28
N GLY A 28 4.72 7.17 0.80
CA GLY A 28 4.98 6.62 2.13
C GLY A 28 3.79 5.83 2.69
N MET A 29 2.57 6.33 2.51
CA MET A 29 1.35 5.61 2.90
C MET A 29 1.18 4.31 2.10
N LEU A 30 1.45 4.36 0.80
CA LEU A 30 1.38 3.18 -0.07
C LEU A 30 2.43 2.12 0.31
N ASP A 31 3.66 2.54 0.61
CA ASP A 31 4.72 1.63 1.08
C ASP A 31 4.35 0.98 2.42
N TRP A 32 3.83 1.77 3.36
CA TRP A 32 3.34 1.25 4.64
C TRP A 32 2.22 0.22 4.46
N ALA A 33 1.23 0.51 3.61
CA ALA A 33 0.16 -0.43 3.30
C ALA A 33 0.70 -1.74 2.70
N ARG A 34 1.66 -1.68 1.77
CA ARG A 34 2.33 -2.86 1.21
C ARG A 34 3.02 -3.70 2.28
N ARG A 35 3.68 -3.07 3.26
CA ARG A 35 4.37 -3.79 4.35
C ARG A 35 3.39 -4.53 5.25
N ILE A 36 2.23 -3.93 5.57
CA ILE A 36 1.18 -4.61 6.34
C ILE A 36 0.73 -5.88 5.62
N VAL A 37 0.41 -5.75 4.32
CA VAL A 37 -0.03 -6.88 3.50
C VAL A 37 1.08 -7.93 3.39
N ALA A 38 2.34 -7.53 3.23
CA ALA A 38 3.47 -8.45 3.19
C ALA A 38 3.61 -9.24 4.49
N SER A 39 3.45 -8.61 5.65
CA SER A 39 3.46 -9.31 6.93
C SER A 39 2.34 -10.34 7.04
N GLN A 40 1.14 -10.02 6.57
CA GLN A 40 0.02 -10.97 6.54
C GLN A 40 0.33 -12.16 5.61
N VAL A 41 0.86 -11.89 4.41
CA VAL A 41 1.26 -12.93 3.46
C VAL A 41 2.29 -13.88 4.06
N ILE A 42 3.34 -13.35 4.70
CA ILE A 42 4.39 -14.18 5.33
C ILE A 42 3.80 -15.02 6.46
N GLN A 43 2.91 -14.46 7.28
CA GLN A 43 2.27 -15.22 8.36
C GLN A 43 1.40 -16.38 7.84
N GLU A 44 0.75 -16.21 6.69
CA GLU A 44 -0.16 -17.20 6.13
C GLU A 44 0.53 -18.24 5.24
N LEU A 45 1.53 -17.83 4.46
CA LEU A 45 2.17 -18.65 3.43
C LEU A 45 3.60 -19.10 3.81
N GLY A 46 4.15 -18.58 4.91
CA GLY A 46 5.53 -18.80 5.32
C GLY A 46 6.52 -17.89 4.57
N ASP A 47 7.80 -18.18 4.74
CA ASP A 47 8.86 -17.45 4.04
C ASP A 47 8.81 -17.74 2.54
N LEU A 48 8.77 -16.68 1.74
CA LEU A 48 8.72 -16.71 0.29
C LEU A 48 9.95 -16.03 -0.29
N ASP A 49 10.34 -16.42 -1.51
CA ASP A 49 11.28 -15.63 -2.30
C ASP A 49 10.76 -14.19 -2.47
N PRO A 50 11.62 -13.16 -2.46
CA PRO A 50 11.19 -11.76 -2.57
C PRO A 50 10.31 -11.45 -3.79
N GLU A 51 10.56 -12.07 -4.95
CA GLU A 51 9.74 -11.85 -6.15
C GLU A 51 8.36 -12.49 -5.98
N ARG A 52 8.28 -13.68 -5.36
CA ARG A 52 7.00 -14.33 -5.05
C ARG A 52 6.21 -13.51 -4.04
N LEU A 53 6.85 -13.06 -2.96
CA LEU A 53 6.21 -12.23 -1.93
C LEU A 53 5.62 -10.95 -2.53
N LYS A 54 6.39 -10.26 -3.39
CA LYS A 54 5.92 -9.06 -4.08
C LYS A 54 4.66 -9.31 -4.91
N LEU A 55 4.58 -10.43 -5.62
CA LEU A 55 3.43 -10.79 -6.44
C LEU A 55 2.22 -11.18 -5.59
N GLU A 56 2.42 -11.89 -4.47
CA GLU A 56 1.34 -12.23 -3.53
C GLU A 56 0.76 -10.97 -2.86
N VAL A 57 1.61 -10.01 -2.49
CA VAL A 57 1.19 -8.70 -1.99
C VAL A 57 0.38 -7.95 -3.05
N ALA A 58 0.87 -7.92 -4.30
CA ALA A 58 0.16 -7.29 -5.41
C ALA A 58 -1.22 -7.94 -5.65
N ARG A 59 -1.31 -9.28 -5.59
CA ARG A 59 -2.57 -10.01 -5.77
C ARG A 59 -3.64 -9.57 -4.77
N ARG A 60 -3.26 -9.35 -3.50
CA ARG A 60 -4.19 -8.86 -2.46
C ARG A 60 -4.56 -7.39 -2.65
N MET A 61 -3.60 -6.54 -3.01
CA MET A 61 -3.85 -5.11 -3.15
C MET A 61 -4.68 -4.73 -4.38
N TYR A 62 -4.64 -5.56 -5.43
CA TYR A 62 -5.31 -5.30 -6.70
C TYR A 62 -6.42 -6.33 -7.02
N SER A 63 -7.00 -6.96 -5.99
CA SER A 63 -8.03 -8.01 -6.13
C SER A 63 -9.22 -7.58 -6.99
N GLU A 64 -9.62 -6.32 -6.88
CA GLU A 64 -10.80 -5.76 -7.55
C GLU A 64 -10.58 -5.49 -9.05
N SER A 65 -9.33 -5.53 -9.54
CA SER A 65 -9.03 -5.33 -10.96
C SER A 65 -8.79 -6.66 -11.65
N GLU A 66 -9.79 -7.16 -12.36
CA GLU A 66 -9.72 -8.45 -13.06
C GLU A 66 -8.54 -8.53 -14.05
N GLN A 67 -8.29 -7.45 -14.79
CA GLN A 67 -7.17 -7.36 -15.72
C GLN A 67 -5.82 -7.49 -15.00
N VAL A 68 -5.62 -6.73 -13.93
CA VAL A 68 -4.36 -6.72 -13.17
C VAL A 68 -4.17 -8.05 -12.46
N ARG A 69 -5.24 -8.61 -11.89
CA ARG A 69 -5.23 -9.94 -11.29
C ARG A 69 -4.79 -11.01 -12.27
N GLY A 70 -5.32 -11.01 -13.50
CA GLY A 70 -4.91 -11.96 -14.54
C GLY A 70 -3.42 -11.88 -14.89
N TRP A 71 -2.85 -10.66 -14.95
CA TRP A 71 -1.40 -10.49 -15.16
C TRP A 71 -0.56 -11.00 -13.99
N ILE A 72 -1.01 -10.77 -12.75
CA ILE A 72 -0.32 -11.22 -11.54
C ILE A 72 -0.34 -12.74 -11.45
N GLU A 73 -1.51 -13.37 -11.64
CA GLU A 73 -1.68 -14.83 -11.61
C GLU A 73 -0.78 -15.51 -12.67
N ALA A 74 -0.78 -15.01 -13.91
CA ALA A 74 0.09 -15.54 -14.96
C ALA A 74 1.59 -15.43 -14.64
N ARG A 75 1.99 -14.46 -13.80
CA ARG A 75 3.38 -14.30 -13.36
C ARG A 75 3.70 -15.21 -12.16
N LEU A 76 2.76 -15.36 -11.22
CA LEU A 76 2.89 -16.28 -10.08
C LEU A 76 3.13 -17.72 -10.56
N ASP A 77 2.49 -18.16 -11.64
CA ASP A 77 2.71 -19.52 -12.19
C ASP A 77 4.13 -19.74 -12.76
N ARG A 78 4.94 -18.68 -12.86
CA ARG A 78 6.28 -18.67 -13.49
C ARG A 78 7.39 -18.27 -12.52
N VAL A 79 7.10 -18.13 -11.23
CA VAL A 79 8.05 -17.81 -10.16
C VAL A 79 8.00 -18.88 -9.10
#